data_AF-A0A9E4R872-F1
#
_entry.id   AF-A0A9E4R872-F1
#
_cell.length_a   1.000
_cell.length_b   1.000
_cell.length_c   1.000
_cell.angle_alpha   90.00
_cell.angle_beta   90.00
_cell.angle_gamma   90.00
#
_symmetry.space_group_name_H-M   'P 1'
#
loop_
_entity.id
_entity.type
_entity.pdbx_description
1 polymer ?
#
loop_
_entity_poly.entity_id
_entity_poly.type
_entity_poly.pdbx_seq_one_letter_code
_entity_poly.pdbx_strand_id
1 'polypeptide(L)'
;MRTYARSRRRRHEPVLDGLPELMHYADTGCEVALSCLQCPLPQCKYDDLAWYQAYKQRNRDDEVIAAYRDEGLSVFQVADRFSVSPRTIHRSLKRARVPAAA
;
A
#
# COMPACT_ATOMS: atom_id res chain seq x y z
N MET A 1 -3.50 -48.77 -26.57
CA MET A 1 -2.94 -48.23 -25.31
C MET A 1 -2.83 -46.71 -25.44
N ARG A 2 -3.72 -45.93 -24.80
CA ARG A 2 -3.64 -44.45 -24.81
C ARG A 2 -2.57 -44.04 -23.79
N THR A 3 -1.44 -43.54 -24.29
CA THR A 3 -0.40 -42.94 -23.46
C THR A 3 -0.87 -41.59 -22.95
N TYR A 4 -1.24 -41.54 -21.66
CA TYR A 4 -1.52 -40.26 -20.99
C TYR A 4 -0.19 -39.52 -20.87
N ALA A 5 0.02 -38.53 -21.75
CA ALA A 5 1.10 -37.57 -21.57
C ALA A 5 0.89 -36.89 -20.21
N ARG A 6 1.86 -37.08 -19.29
CA ARG A 6 1.87 -36.39 -18.00
C ARG A 6 1.94 -34.89 -18.26
N SER A 7 0.79 -34.22 -18.20
CA SER A 7 0.73 -32.77 -18.28
C SER A 7 1.53 -32.22 -17.11
N ARG A 8 2.68 -31.60 -17.40
CA ARG A 8 3.45 -30.81 -16.43
C ARG A 8 2.66 -29.53 -16.12
N ARG A 9 1.49 -29.64 -15.48
CA ARG A 9 0.80 -28.46 -14.98
C ARG A 9 1.66 -27.88 -13.88
N ARG A 10 2.06 -26.62 -14.03
CA ARG A 10 2.62 -25.88 -12.89
C ARG A 10 1.51 -25.82 -11.83
N ARG A 11 1.89 -26.02 -10.56
CA ARG A 11 0.94 -26.09 -9.42
C ARG A 11 0.03 -24.85 -9.30
N HIS A 12 0.38 -23.75 -9.98
CA HIS A 12 -0.32 -22.46 -9.97
C HIS A 12 -0.95 -22.07 -11.31
N GLU A 13 -0.97 -22.95 -12.31
CA GLU A 13 -1.57 -22.60 -13.61
C GLU A 13 -3.08 -22.89 -13.59
N PRO A 14 -3.94 -21.86 -13.68
CA PRO A 14 -5.37 -22.04 -13.59
C PRO A 14 -5.88 -22.86 -14.78
N VAL A 15 -6.79 -23.79 -14.50
CA VAL A 15 -7.48 -24.53 -15.56
C VAL A 15 -8.41 -23.56 -16.26
N LEU A 16 -8.10 -23.22 -17.51
CA LEU A 16 -8.82 -22.20 -18.30
C LEU A 16 -10.33 -22.46 -18.45
N ASP A 17 -10.79 -23.67 -18.13
CA ASP A 17 -12.17 -24.14 -18.27
C ASP A 17 -12.76 -24.67 -16.94
N GLY A 18 -12.14 -24.33 -15.81
CA GLY A 18 -12.68 -24.66 -14.48
C GLY A 18 -13.78 -23.69 -14.10
N LEU A 19 -14.92 -24.20 -13.62
CA LEU A 19 -15.93 -23.37 -12.97
C LEU A 19 -15.30 -22.59 -11.80
N PRO A 20 -15.79 -21.40 -11.44
CA PRO A 20 -15.24 -20.60 -10.35
C PRO A 20 -15.13 -21.36 -9.01
N GLU A 21 -16.04 -22.29 -8.72
CA GLU A 21 -15.95 -23.16 -7.54
C GLU A 21 -14.73 -24.10 -7.52
N LEU A 22 -14.09 -24.34 -8.68
CA LEU A 22 -12.86 -25.13 -8.81
C LEU A 22 -11.60 -24.27 -8.71
N MET A 23 -11.75 -22.94 -8.63
CA MET A 23 -10.64 -22.02 -8.40
C MET A 23 -10.37 -21.91 -6.91
N HIS A 24 -9.22 -22.42 -6.48
CA HIS A 24 -8.72 -22.19 -5.13
C HIS A 24 -8.21 -20.75 -5.01
N TYR A 25 -9.06 -19.84 -4.53
CA TYR A 25 -8.66 -18.49 -4.14
C TYR A 25 -7.84 -18.55 -2.85
N ALA A 26 -6.52 -18.68 -2.99
CA ALA A 26 -5.62 -18.70 -1.86
C ALA A 26 -5.56 -17.31 -1.22
N ASP A 27 -5.95 -17.21 0.04
CA ASP A 27 -5.75 -16.00 0.84
C ASP A 27 -4.33 -16.00 1.42
N THR A 28 -3.38 -15.49 0.64
CA THR A 28 -1.98 -15.32 1.09
C THR A 28 -1.72 -13.95 1.71
N GLY A 29 -2.73 -13.06 1.73
CA GLY A 29 -2.55 -11.67 2.14
C GLY A 29 -1.54 -10.88 1.31
N CYS A 30 -1.04 -9.79 1.90
CA CYS A 30 -0.03 -8.90 1.34
C CYS A 30 0.78 -8.20 2.45
N GLU A 31 1.62 -7.20 2.13
CA GLU A 31 2.40 -6.45 3.14
C GLU A 31 1.57 -5.67 4.16
N VAL A 32 0.27 -5.50 3.91
CA VAL A 32 -0.63 -4.77 4.81
C VAL A 32 -1.32 -5.69 5.81
N ALA A 33 -1.63 -6.92 5.41
CA ALA A 33 -2.24 -7.94 6.27
C ALA A 33 -1.95 -9.34 5.74
N LEU A 34 -1.74 -10.30 6.63
CA LEU A 34 -1.47 -11.71 6.29
C LEU A 34 -2.69 -12.45 5.72
N SER A 35 -3.89 -11.88 5.86
CA SER A 35 -5.14 -12.38 5.29
C SER A 35 -6.00 -11.22 4.79
N CYS A 36 -6.57 -11.36 3.60
CA CYS A 36 -7.47 -10.41 2.96
C CYS A 36 -8.73 -10.13 3.82
N LEU A 37 -9.24 -11.14 4.51
CA LEU A 37 -10.43 -11.00 5.37
C LEU A 37 -10.15 -10.25 6.68
N GLN A 38 -8.88 -10.05 7.02
CA GLN A 38 -8.43 -9.30 8.19
C GLN A 38 -7.74 -7.99 7.79
N CYS A 39 -7.84 -7.58 6.52
CA CYS A 39 -7.18 -6.39 6.02
C CYS A 39 -7.83 -5.12 6.59
N PRO A 40 -7.05 -4.21 7.22
CA PRO A 40 -7.58 -2.97 7.76
C PRO A 40 -7.84 -1.90 6.68
N LEU A 41 -7.45 -2.15 5.43
CA LEU A 41 -7.64 -1.17 4.36
C LEU A 41 -9.13 -1.09 3.97
N PRO A 42 -9.66 0.12 3.73
CA PRO A 42 -11.03 0.29 3.26
C PRO A 42 -11.22 -0.13 1.78
N GLN A 43 -10.12 -0.27 1.03
CA GLN A 43 -10.10 -0.76 -0.35
C GLN A 43 -8.84 -1.60 -0.56
N CYS A 44 -8.91 -2.67 -1.36
CA CYS A 44 -7.74 -3.48 -1.62
C CYS A 44 -6.74 -2.71 -2.49
N LYS A 45 -5.45 -2.78 -2.13
CA LYS A 45 -4.38 -2.11 -2.88
C LYS A 45 -4.20 -2.63 -4.31
N TYR A 46 -4.66 -3.85 -4.59
CA TYR A 46 -4.57 -4.45 -5.92
C TYR A 46 -5.73 -4.03 -6.83
N ASP A 47 -6.85 -3.58 -6.24
CA ASP A 47 -8.01 -3.11 -7.01
C ASP A 47 -7.72 -1.76 -7.66
N ASP A 48 -7.05 -0.86 -6.92
CA ASP A 48 -6.63 0.44 -7.42
C ASP A 48 -5.27 0.84 -6.84
N LEU A 49 -4.24 0.73 -7.69
CA LEU A 49 -2.87 1.11 -7.34
C LEU A 49 -2.75 2.62 -7.09
N ALA A 50 -3.49 3.47 -7.81
CA ALA A 50 -3.43 4.92 -7.64
C ALA A 50 -4.05 5.33 -6.31
N TRP A 51 -5.18 4.72 -5.94
CA TRP A 51 -5.79 4.88 -4.62
C TRP A 51 -4.81 4.50 -3.51
N TYR A 52 -4.15 3.35 -3.60
CA TYR A 52 -3.23 2.89 -2.55
C TYR A 52 -2.04 3.82 -2.37
N GLN A 53 -1.45 4.32 -3.46
CA GLN A 53 -0.36 5.30 -3.38
C GLN A 53 -0.82 6.60 -2.74
N ALA A 54 -2.02 7.07 -3.09
CA ALA A 54 -2.61 8.26 -2.47
C ALA A 54 -2.88 8.04 -0.97
N TYR A 55 -3.42 6.88 -0.59
CA TYR A 55 -3.68 6.50 0.80
C TYR A 55 -2.38 6.50 1.63
N LYS A 56 -1.32 5.83 1.13
CA LYS A 56 0.01 5.84 1.78
C LYS A 56 0.62 7.23 1.88
N GLN A 57 0.43 8.08 0.87
CA GLN A 57 0.95 9.45 0.90
C GLN A 57 0.20 10.30 1.93
N ARG A 58 -1.12 10.15 2.04
CA ARG A 58 -1.94 10.86 3.04
C ARG A 58 -1.53 10.49 4.45
N ASN A 59 -1.46 9.20 4.78
CA ASN A 59 -1.05 8.75 6.12
C ASN A 59 0.32 9.31 6.52
N ARG A 60 1.30 9.29 5.60
CA ARG A 60 2.61 9.91 5.85
C ARG A 60 2.55 11.42 6.02
N ASP A 61 1.73 12.10 5.22
CA ASP A 61 1.55 13.55 5.34
C ASP A 61 0.90 13.91 6.69
N ASP A 62 -0.06 13.12 7.16
CA ASP A 62 -0.72 13.31 8.45
C ASP A 62 0.28 13.18 9.62
N GLU A 63 1.16 12.18 9.61
CA GLU A 63 2.24 12.04 10.59
C GLU A 63 3.21 13.24 10.56
N VAL A 64 3.58 13.71 9.37
CA VAL A 64 4.44 14.90 9.18
C VAL A 64 3.76 16.15 9.73
N ILE A 65 2.46 16.30 9.51
CA ILE A 65 1.68 17.46 9.96
C ILE A 65 1.53 17.43 11.48
N ALA A 66 1.26 16.26 12.08
CA ALA A 66 1.19 16.10 13.52
C ALA A 66 2.54 16.47 14.18
N ALA A 67 3.66 15.98 13.65
CA ALA A 67 4.99 16.34 14.12
C ALA A 67 5.28 17.86 13.98
N TYR A 68 4.82 18.49 12.91
CA TYR A 68 5.02 19.93 12.69
C TYR A 68 4.12 20.79 13.60
N ARG A 69 2.83 20.47 13.71
CA ARG A 69 1.82 21.28 14.41
C ARG A 69 1.69 20.96 15.87
N ASP A 70 1.54 19.68 16.19
CA ASP A 70 1.16 19.23 17.53
C ASP A 70 2.40 19.17 18.42
N GLU A 71 3.56 18.82 17.85
CA GLU A 71 4.84 18.81 18.55
C GLU A 71 5.65 20.12 18.36
N GLY A 72 5.25 20.99 17.43
CA GLY A 72 5.89 22.29 17.19
C GLY A 72 7.30 22.22 16.58
N LEU A 73 7.66 21.11 15.92
CA LEU A 73 8.98 20.92 15.33
C LEU A 73 9.18 21.81 14.10
N SER A 74 10.41 22.31 13.90
CA SER A 74 10.77 23.02 12.67
C SER A 74 10.80 22.08 11.46
N VAL A 75 10.68 22.64 10.25
CA VAL A 75 10.76 21.87 9.00
C VAL A 75 12.02 21.00 8.92
N PHE A 76 13.16 21.50 9.41
CA PHE A 76 14.43 20.77 9.40
C PHE A 76 14.42 19.61 10.41
N GLN A 77 13.85 19.80 11.60
CA GLN A 77 13.73 18.73 12.59
C GLN A 77 12.78 17.62 12.13
N VAL A 78 11.66 17.99 11.49
CA VAL A 78 10.75 17.02 10.88
C VAL A 78 11.45 16.29 9.73
N ALA A 79 12.19 17.00 8.88
CA ALA A 79 12.94 16.38 7.78
C ALA A 79 13.95 15.32 8.29
N ASP A 80 14.68 15.65 9.35
CA ASP A 80 15.63 14.73 10.01
C ASP A 80 14.92 13.50 10.59
N ARG A 81 13.85 13.71 11.36
CA ARG A 81 13.06 12.63 11.98
C ARG A 81 12.52 11.63 10.97
N PHE A 82 12.02 12.12 9.84
CA PHE A 82 11.47 11.26 8.79
C PHE A 82 12.52 10.83 7.75
N SER A 83 13.80 11.20 7.94
CA SER A 83 14.91 10.90 7.01
C SER A 83 14.60 11.30 5.56
N VAL A 84 14.02 12.48 5.38
CA VAL A 84 13.65 13.04 4.07
C VAL A 84 14.23 14.44 3.89
N SER A 85 14.27 14.92 2.64
CA SER A 85 14.68 16.30 2.38
C SER A 85 13.67 17.32 2.95
N PRO A 86 14.11 18.52 3.38
CA PRO A 86 13.22 19.62 3.76
C PRO A 86 12.19 19.97 2.67
N ARG A 87 12.57 19.83 1.39
CA ARG A 87 11.68 20.01 0.23
C ARG A 87 10.50 19.04 0.27
N THR A 88 10.70 17.80 0.71
CA THR A 88 9.62 16.81 0.86
C THR A 88 8.60 17.29 1.90
N ILE A 89 9.09 17.78 3.05
CA ILE A 89 8.25 18.32 4.11
C ILE A 89 7.45 19.53 3.61
N HIS A 90 8.08 20.50 2.95
CA HIS A 90 7.35 21.64 2.36
C HIS A 90 6.27 21.19 1.36
N ARG A 91 6.52 20.14 0.57
CA ARG A 91 5.49 19.61 -0.35
C ARG A 91 4.33 18.97 0.40
N SER A 92 4.59 18.26 1.50
CA SER A 92 3.55 17.68 2.37
C SER A 92 2.71 18.78 3.02
N LEU A 93 3.34 19.78 3.63
CA LEU A 93 2.65 20.94 4.22
C LEU A 93 1.81 21.69 3.17
N LYS A 94 2.35 21.90 1.96
CA LYS A 94 1.60 22.54 0.86
C LYS A 94 0.37 21.74 0.42
N ARG A 95 0.47 20.41 0.30
CA ARG A 95 -0.68 19.55 -0.06
C ARG A 95 -1.79 19.64 0.99
N ALA A 96 -1.40 19.66 2.26
CA ALA A 96 -2.32 19.78 3.38
C ALA A 96 -2.76 21.22 3.70
N ARG A 97 -2.31 22.20 2.91
CA ARG A 97 -2.60 23.63 3.10
C ARG A 97 -2.24 24.14 4.50
N VAL A 98 -1.16 23.58 5.07
CA VAL A 98 -0.59 24.03 6.33
C VAL A 98 0.39 25.17 6.03
N PRO A 99 0.24 26.35 6.66
CA PRO A 99 1.24 27.41 6.50
C PRO A 99 2.56 26.93 7.10
N ALA A 100 3.59 26.87 6.27
CA ALA A 100 4.94 26.70 6.76
C ALA A 100 5.38 28.04 7.35
N ALA A 101 5.60 28.08 8.66
CA ALA A 101 6.35 29.16 9.28
C ALA A 101 7.74 29.25 8.61
N ALA A 102 8.12 30.48 8.28
CA ALA A 102 9.36 30.80 7.57
C ALA A 102 10.60 30.40 8.38
#